data_AF-A0A3L9MHW5-F1
#
_entry.id   AF-A0A3L9MHW5-F1
#
_cell.length_a   1.000
_cell.length_b   1.000
_cell.length_c   1.000
_cell.angle_alpha   90.00
_cell.angle_beta   90.00
_cell.angle_gamma   90.00
#
_symmetry.space_group_name_H-M   'P 1'
#
loop_
_entity.id
_entity.type
_entity.pdbx_description
1 polymer ?
#
loop_
_entity_poly.entity_id
_entity_poly.type
_entity_poly.pdbx_seq_one_letter_code
_entity_poly.pdbx_strand_id
1 'polypeptide(L)'
;MKIIKILSVITLSIVAISCSKEAKTENEVEVHVVEETHNEMSAGNALNVEVVNELDPICGMTTADHLKDTADYKGKTYGFCNTMCKEKFLENPEQYINE
;
A
#
# COMPACT_ATOMS: atom_id res chain seq x y z
N MET A 1 15.20 28.07 53.19
CA MET A 1 14.18 29.09 52.88
C MET A 1 14.60 29.74 51.57
N LYS A 2 13.92 29.49 50.42
CA LYS A 2 12.76 30.26 49.93
C LYS A 2 13.06 31.76 50.08
N ILE A 3 13.33 32.49 48.99
CA ILE A 3 12.30 33.10 48.12
C ILE A 3 13.00 33.87 46.97
N ILE A 4 12.69 33.62 45.68
CA ILE A 4 11.78 34.39 44.78
C ILE A 4 12.36 35.79 44.42
N LYS A 5 12.40 36.35 43.20
CA LYS A 5 12.23 36.05 41.75
C LYS A 5 12.48 37.42 41.05
N ILE A 6 12.62 37.46 39.70
CA ILE A 6 12.51 38.66 38.80
C ILE A 6 13.85 39.44 38.68
N LEU A 7 14.50 39.71 37.54
CA LEU A 7 14.11 39.93 36.14
C LEU A 7 15.36 39.87 35.24
N SER A 8 15.29 39.22 34.07
CA SER A 8 16.01 39.54 32.80
C SER A 8 16.03 38.25 31.96
N VAL A 9 14.96 37.92 31.24
CA VAL A 9 14.81 38.24 29.81
C VAL A 9 16.03 37.78 29.00
N ILE A 10 16.09 36.49 28.69
CA ILE A 10 16.66 36.00 27.42
C ILE A 10 15.67 34.99 26.87
N THR A 11 14.77 35.49 26.05
CA THR A 11 13.98 34.71 25.12
C THR A 11 14.92 34.15 24.06
N LEU A 12 15.37 32.91 24.22
CA LEU A 12 15.92 32.14 23.12
C LEU A 12 14.85 31.14 22.68
N SER A 13 14.20 31.50 21.58
CA SER A 13 13.19 30.73 20.88
C SER A 13 13.72 29.32 20.57
N ILE A 14 13.23 28.32 21.30
CA ILE A 14 13.24 26.94 20.81
C ILE A 14 11.80 26.67 20.38
N VAL A 15 11.58 26.75 19.07
CA VAL A 15 10.36 26.30 18.42
C VAL A 15 10.33 24.78 18.55
N ALA A 16 9.71 24.27 19.61
CA ALA A 16 9.27 22.89 19.67
C ALA A 16 7.97 22.80 18.85
N ILE A 17 8.08 22.30 17.62
CA ILE A 17 6.93 21.84 16.84
C ILE A 17 6.39 20.61 17.58
N SER A 18 5.38 20.83 18.41
CA SER A 18 4.59 19.78 19.03
C SER A 18 3.13 20.03 18.67
N CYS A 19 2.70 19.47 17.54
CA CYS A 19 1.28 19.33 17.26
C CYS A 19 0.78 18.05 17.95
N SER A 20 0.18 18.22 19.11
CA SER A 20 -0.68 17.21 19.72
C SER A 20 -1.90 17.00 18.83
N LYS A 21 -2.13 15.76 18.38
CA LYS A 21 -3.50 15.27 18.12
C LYS A 21 -3.89 14.46 19.34
N GLU A 22 -4.72 15.07 20.18
CA GLU A 22 -5.52 14.37 21.18
C GLU A 22 -6.71 13.72 20.46
N ALA A 23 -6.92 12.43 20.68
CA ALA A 23 -8.24 11.81 20.73
C ALA A 23 -8.14 10.48 21.50
N LYS A 24 -8.69 10.51 22.73
CA LYS A 24 -9.00 9.38 23.61
C LYS A 24 -10.21 8.61 23.07
N THR A 25 -10.35 7.33 23.46
CA THR A 25 -11.58 6.52 23.69
C THR A 25 -11.27 5.07 23.26
N GLU A 26 -10.91 4.15 24.16
CA GLU A 26 -11.78 3.32 25.02
C GLU A 26 -12.82 2.50 24.23
N ASN A 27 -12.45 1.24 23.97
CA ASN A 27 -13.28 0.03 23.91
C ASN A 27 -14.61 0.08 23.15
N GLU A 28 -14.66 -0.57 21.99
CA GLU A 28 -15.65 -1.63 21.75
C GLU A 28 -15.14 -2.57 20.65
N VAL A 29 -15.08 -3.86 20.96
CA VAL A 29 -14.98 -4.91 19.95
C VAL A 29 -16.34 -4.93 19.26
N GLU A 30 -16.43 -4.28 18.10
CA GLU A 30 -17.52 -4.49 17.16
C GLU A 30 -17.04 -5.47 16.10
N VAL A 31 -17.47 -6.73 16.25
CA VAL A 31 -17.49 -7.70 15.17
C VAL A 31 -18.44 -7.14 14.11
N HIS A 32 -17.90 -6.38 13.16
CA HIS A 32 -18.59 -6.13 11.91
C HIS A 32 -18.47 -7.40 11.06
N VAL A 33 -19.55 -8.18 11.15
CA VAL A 33 -20.15 -9.04 10.13
C VAL A 33 -19.34 -9.12 8.83
N VAL A 34 -19.06 -10.36 8.42
CA VAL A 34 -18.72 -10.71 7.03
C VAL A 34 -19.67 -9.99 6.07
N GLU A 35 -19.23 -8.88 5.51
CA GLU A 35 -19.75 -8.38 4.26
C GLU A 35 -18.68 -8.64 3.21
N GLU A 36 -18.94 -9.68 2.42
CA GLU A 36 -18.38 -9.89 1.09
C GLU A 36 -18.67 -8.64 0.25
N THR A 37 -17.95 -7.56 0.54
CA THR A 37 -17.95 -6.39 -0.31
C THR A 37 -16.95 -6.74 -1.40
N HIS A 38 -17.51 -7.16 -2.54
CA HIS A 38 -16.90 -6.96 -3.84
C HIS A 38 -16.65 -5.45 -3.97
N ASN A 39 -15.55 -5.01 -3.37
CA ASN A 39 -15.21 -3.61 -3.21
C ASN A 39 -14.60 -3.14 -4.53
N GLU A 40 -15.42 -2.37 -5.24
CA GLU A 40 -15.08 -1.49 -6.35
C GLU A 40 -14.62 -2.21 -7.63
N MET A 41 -15.61 -2.45 -8.49
CA MET A 41 -15.41 -2.54 -9.94
C MET A 41 -15.05 -1.14 -10.48
N SER A 42 -13.88 -0.64 -10.10
CA SER A 42 -13.25 0.46 -10.81
C SER A 42 -12.87 -0.09 -12.17
N ALA A 43 -13.53 0.41 -13.21
CA ALA A 43 -13.24 0.12 -14.61
C ALA A 43 -11.76 0.44 -14.84
N GLY A 44 -10.93 -0.58 -14.68
CA GLY A 44 -9.48 -0.46 -14.68
C GLY A 44 -9.04 0.16 -15.98
N ASN A 45 -8.49 1.36 -15.88
CA ASN A 45 -7.75 1.97 -16.96
C ASN A 45 -6.58 1.02 -17.26
N ALA A 46 -6.55 0.44 -18.45
CA ALA A 46 -5.49 -0.49 -18.84
C ALA A 46 -4.14 0.22 -18.64
N LEU A 47 -3.25 -0.38 -17.83
CA LEU A 47 -1.93 0.18 -17.59
C LEU A 47 -1.16 0.18 -18.93
N ASN A 48 -0.57 1.31 -19.31
CA ASN A 48 0.29 1.41 -20.49
C ASN A 48 1.74 1.11 -20.11
N VAL A 49 1.99 -0.08 -19.58
CA VAL A 49 3.32 -0.56 -19.19
C VAL A 49 3.70 -1.72 -20.11
N GLU A 50 4.93 -1.69 -20.63
CA GLU A 50 5.49 -2.82 -21.38
C GLU A 50 5.83 -3.96 -20.42
N VAL A 51 5.27 -5.14 -20.68
CA VAL A 51 5.47 -6.33 -19.86
C VAL A 51 6.06 -7.45 -20.71
N VAL A 52 6.86 -8.32 -20.10
CA VAL A 52 7.58 -9.38 -20.83
C VAL A 52 6.71 -10.58 -21.20
N ASN A 53 5.49 -10.67 -20.66
CA ASN A 53 4.59 -11.81 -20.82
C ASN A 53 3.28 -11.41 -21.53
N GLU A 54 2.90 -12.21 -22.54
CA GLU A 54 1.63 -12.06 -23.27
C GLU A 54 0.41 -12.54 -22.47
N LEU A 55 0.63 -13.51 -21.57
CA LEU A 55 -0.40 -14.11 -20.71
C LEU A 55 -0.01 -13.96 -19.24
N ASP A 56 -0.99 -13.72 -18.37
CA ASP A 56 -0.84 -13.78 -16.93
C ASP A 56 -0.30 -15.17 -16.51
N PRO A 57 0.86 -15.28 -15.84
CA PRO A 57 1.49 -16.56 -15.52
C PRO A 57 0.68 -17.44 -14.55
N ILE A 58 -0.30 -16.86 -13.85
CA ILE A 58 -1.13 -17.55 -12.86
C ILE A 58 -2.38 -18.16 -13.50
N CYS A 59 -3.08 -17.39 -14.33
CA CYS A 59 -4.40 -17.77 -14.85
C CYS A 59 -4.47 -17.90 -16.37
N GLY A 60 -3.46 -17.44 -17.11
CA GLY A 60 -3.40 -17.52 -18.56
C GLY A 60 -4.23 -16.47 -19.31
N MET A 61 -4.77 -15.45 -18.63
CA MET A 61 -5.48 -14.36 -19.31
C MET A 61 -4.51 -13.46 -20.09
N THR A 62 -4.94 -12.98 -21.26
CA THR A 62 -4.16 -12.05 -22.08
C THR A 62 -3.87 -10.75 -21.34
N THR A 63 -2.59 -10.37 -21.26
CA THR A 63 -2.18 -9.11 -20.62
C THR A 63 -2.55 -7.90 -21.47
N ALA A 64 -2.53 -7.99 -22.80
CA ALA A 64 -2.84 -6.88 -23.70
C ALA A 64 -4.20 -6.19 -23.41
N ASP A 65 -5.23 -6.98 -23.08
CA ASP A 65 -6.59 -6.48 -22.82
C ASP A 65 -6.93 -6.40 -21.32
N HIS A 66 -6.18 -7.12 -20.48
CA HIS A 66 -6.53 -7.30 -19.08
C HIS A 66 -5.46 -6.84 -18.09
N LEU A 67 -4.40 -6.15 -18.52
CA LEU A 67 -3.35 -5.66 -17.62
C LEU A 67 -3.92 -4.72 -16.56
N LYS A 68 -3.95 -5.17 -15.30
CA LYS A 68 -4.39 -4.40 -14.14
C LYS A 68 -3.29 -4.15 -13.13
N ASP A 69 -2.25 -4.98 -13.11
CA ASP A 69 -1.17 -4.90 -12.14
C ASP A 69 0.14 -5.43 -12.73
N THR A 70 1.27 -5.04 -12.14
CA THR A 70 2.61 -5.45 -12.59
C THR A 70 3.52 -5.77 -11.41
N ALA A 71 4.52 -6.63 -11.62
CA ALA A 71 5.62 -6.84 -10.68
C ALA A 71 6.96 -6.98 -11.39
N ASP A 72 7.99 -6.37 -10.82
CA ASP A 72 9.36 -6.55 -11.29
C ASP A 72 9.99 -7.79 -10.66
N TYR A 73 10.49 -8.69 -11.50
CA TYR A 73 11.19 -9.89 -11.08
C TYR A 73 12.37 -10.16 -12.01
N LYS A 74 13.57 -10.32 -11.44
CA LYS A 74 14.83 -10.55 -12.17
C LYS A 74 15.08 -9.53 -13.31
N GLY A 75 14.77 -8.26 -13.06
CA GLY A 75 14.97 -7.17 -14.01
C GLY A 75 13.97 -7.16 -15.17
N LYS A 76 12.90 -7.94 -15.09
CA LYS A 76 11.79 -7.99 -16.05
C LYS A 76 10.50 -7.56 -15.37
N THR A 77 9.68 -6.81 -16.06
CA THR A 77 8.34 -6.43 -15.58
C THR A 77 7.32 -7.43 -16.09
N TYR A 78 6.63 -8.11 -15.16
CA TYR A 78 5.57 -9.06 -15.45
C TYR A 78 4.20 -8.41 -15.23
N GLY A 79 3.27 -8.70 -16.13
CA GLY A 79 1.89 -8.21 -16.10
C GLY A 79 0.88 -9.23 -15.58
N PHE A 80 -0.12 -8.73 -14.84
CA PHE A 80 -1.15 -9.53 -14.20
C PHE A 80 -2.56 -8.97 -14.46
N CYS A 81 -3.52 -9.87 -14.57
CA CYS A 81 -4.92 -9.55 -14.82
C CYS A 81 -5.63 -8.94 -13.60
N ASN A 82 -5.08 -9.16 -12.41
CA ASN A 82 -5.57 -8.63 -11.13
C ASN A 82 -4.48 -8.74 -10.05
N THR A 83 -4.71 -8.07 -8.93
CA THR A 83 -3.79 -8.04 -7.79
C THR A 83 -3.57 -9.42 -7.16
N MET A 84 -4.58 -10.28 -7.10
CA MET A 84 -4.44 -11.64 -6.55
C MET A 84 -3.45 -12.49 -7.36
N CYS A 85 -3.45 -12.37 -8.69
CA CYS A 85 -2.49 -13.08 -9.55
C CYS A 85 -1.06 -12.56 -9.31
N LYS A 86 -0.88 -11.25 -9.18
CA LYS A 86 0.41 -10.68 -8.79
C LYS A 86 0.90 -11.23 -7.45
N GLU A 87 0.04 -11.23 -6.43
CA GLU A 87 0.40 -11.72 -5.08
C GLU A 87 0.81 -13.18 -5.11
N LYS A 88 0.02 -14.03 -5.77
CA LYS A 88 0.32 -15.46 -5.93
C LYS A 88 1.62 -15.70 -6.71
N PHE A 89 1.91 -14.86 -7.71
CA PHE A 89 3.19 -14.91 -8.41
C PHE A 89 4.35 -14.59 -7.47
N LEU A 90 4.25 -13.53 -6.66
CA LEU A 90 5.30 -13.10 -5.74
C LEU A 90 5.63 -14.11 -4.63
N GLU A 91 4.69 -14.99 -4.26
CA GLU A 91 4.93 -16.06 -3.28
C GLU A 91 5.99 -17.05 -3.74
N ASN A 92 5.95 -17.44 -5.02
CA ASN A 92 6.95 -18.32 -5.62
C ASN A 92 6.96 -18.14 -7.14
N PRO A 93 7.70 -17.14 -7.66
CA PRO A 93 7.72 -16.80 -9.08
C PRO A 93 8.25 -17.94 -9.96
N GLU A 94 9.28 -18.65 -9.50
CA GLU A 94 9.99 -19.68 -10.27
C GLU A 94 9.08 -20.85 -10.69
N GLN A 95 7.95 -21.07 -10.01
CA GLN A 95 6.99 -22.10 -10.41
C GLN A 95 6.15 -21.69 -11.64
N TYR A 96 6.00 -20.40 -11.90
CA TYR A 96 5.12 -19.87 -12.96
C TYR A 96 5.89 -19.40 -14.19
N ILE A 97 7.20 -19.19 -14.04
CA ILE A 97 8.07 -18.73 -15.12
C ILE A 97 9.27 -19.65 -15.22
N ASN A 98 9.42 -20.26 -16.39
CA ASN A 98 10.60 -21.03 -16.74
C ASN A 98 11.50 -20.12 -17.58
N GLU A 99 12.54 -19.57 -16.96
CA GLU A 99 13.54 -18.73 -17.64
C GLU A 99 14.57 -19.53 -18.43
#